data_AF-A0A497J3U3-F1
#
_entry.id   AF-A0A497J3U3-F1
#
_cell.length_a   1.000
_cell.length_b   1.000
_cell.length_c   1.000
_cell.angle_alpha   90.00
_cell.angle_beta   90.00
_cell.angle_gamma   90.00
#
_symmetry.space_group_name_H-M   'P 1'
#
loop_
_entity.id
_entity.type
_entity.pdbx_description
1 polymer ?
#
loop_
_entity_poly.entity_id
_entity_poly.type
_entity_poly.pdbx_seq_one_letter_code
_entity_poly.pdbx_strand_id
1 'polypeptide(L)'
;MKTSLSLAKFMMMVSRANYLSEEMAKSRENKYKDGKKSLVALIRANDRIQGYRKALELIGGVEPALEGAEEKVMIKPNFNSHDPLPASTHPETVSFAIDLIRDVGIEPFIGGDVGSKLVTN
;
A
#
# COMPACT_ATOMS: atom_id res chain seq x y z
N MET A 1 -18.20 38.67 -22.32
CA MET A 1 -18.19 38.49 -20.85
C MET A 1 -17.13 37.44 -20.53
N LYS A 2 -16.09 37.80 -19.76
CA LYS A 2 -14.89 37.00 -19.50
C LYS A 2 -15.21 35.84 -18.55
N THR A 3 -14.92 34.60 -18.93
CA THR A 3 -14.84 33.46 -17.99
C THR A 3 -13.37 33.19 -17.66
N SER A 4 -12.81 34.04 -16.80
CA SER A 4 -11.46 33.90 -16.21
C SER A 4 -11.39 32.81 -15.12
N LEU A 5 -12.28 31.82 -15.14
CA LEU A 5 -12.42 30.80 -14.09
C LEU A 5 -11.72 29.47 -14.42
N SER A 6 -11.14 29.33 -15.61
CA SER A 6 -10.47 28.11 -16.07
C SER A 6 -9.01 28.04 -15.63
N LEU A 7 -8.26 29.14 -15.76
CA LEU A 7 -6.80 29.10 -15.58
C LEU A 7 -6.38 29.02 -14.12
N ALA A 8 -7.07 29.72 -13.20
CA ALA A 8 -6.77 29.63 -11.77
C ALA A 8 -7.08 28.24 -11.21
N LYS A 9 -8.17 27.58 -11.67
CA LYS A 9 -8.54 26.22 -11.25
C LYS A 9 -7.61 25.17 -11.85
N PHE A 10 -7.16 25.35 -13.09
CA PHE A 10 -6.13 24.55 -13.73
C PHE A 10 -4.76 24.73 -13.05
N MET A 11 -4.36 25.96 -12.73
CA MET A 11 -3.14 26.26 -12.00
C MET A 11 -3.17 25.75 -10.55
N MET A 12 -4.34 25.75 -9.89
CA MET A 12 -4.52 25.13 -8.56
C MET A 12 -4.44 23.60 -8.65
N MET A 13 -4.93 23.00 -9.73
CA MET A 13 -4.83 21.56 -10.01
C MET A 13 -3.39 21.13 -10.32
N VAL A 14 -2.66 21.93 -11.11
CA VAL A 14 -1.23 21.74 -11.38
C VAL A 14 -0.38 22.01 -10.13
N SER A 15 -0.71 23.03 -9.33
CA SER A 15 -0.04 23.27 -8.04
C SER A 15 -0.29 22.16 -7.03
N ARG A 16 -1.50 21.57 -6.97
CA ARG A 16 -1.78 20.41 -6.11
C ARG A 16 -1.03 19.16 -6.56
N ALA A 17 -0.88 18.94 -7.86
CA ALA A 17 -0.07 17.84 -8.39
C ALA A 17 1.43 18.01 -8.04
N ASN A 18 1.94 19.25 -8.07
CA ASN A 18 3.32 19.55 -7.71
C ASN A 18 3.56 19.62 -6.18
N TYR A 19 2.54 19.91 -5.37
CA TYR A 19 2.63 19.89 -3.90
C TYR A 19 2.58 18.48 -3.30
N LEU A 20 2.14 17.48 -4.09
CA LEU A 20 2.29 16.06 -3.77
C LEU A 20 3.66 15.53 -4.26
N SER A 21 4.68 16.36 -4.01
CA SER A 21 6.09 16.08 -3.73
C SER A 21 6.90 15.18 -4.69
N GLU A 22 7.91 15.81 -5.28
CA GLU A 22 9.11 15.14 -5.80
C GLU A 22 9.82 14.25 -4.75
N GLU A 23 9.54 14.42 -3.44
CA GLU A 23 10.01 13.51 -2.39
C GLU A 23 9.26 12.17 -2.34
N MET A 24 7.93 12.14 -2.51
CA MET A 24 7.15 10.89 -2.55
C MET A 24 7.39 10.10 -3.85
N ALA A 25 7.86 10.78 -4.91
CA ALA A 25 8.21 10.18 -6.19
C ALA A 25 9.66 9.65 -6.26
N LYS A 26 10.40 9.61 -5.14
CA LYS A 26 11.54 8.68 -5.05
C LYS A 26 10.97 7.26 -5.06
N SER A 27 10.98 6.63 -6.23
CA SER A 27 10.80 5.19 -6.39
C SER A 27 11.66 4.48 -5.34
N ARG A 28 11.02 3.94 -4.29
CA ARG A 28 11.72 3.08 -3.32
C ARG A 28 12.26 1.89 -4.12
N GLU A 29 13.53 1.60 -3.94
CA GLU A 29 14.16 0.46 -4.61
C GLU A 29 13.37 -0.82 -4.30
N ASN A 30 13.03 -1.60 -5.32
CA ASN A 30 12.39 -2.89 -5.11
C ASN A 30 13.38 -3.84 -4.40
N LYS A 31 13.04 -4.20 -3.16
CA LYS A 31 13.82 -5.09 -2.31
C LYS A 31 13.70 -6.56 -2.73
N TYR A 32 12.65 -6.92 -3.45
CA TYR A 32 12.40 -8.27 -3.98
C TYR A 32 12.84 -8.36 -5.44
N LYS A 33 14.13 -8.60 -5.68
CA LYS A 33 14.71 -8.67 -7.03
C LYS A 33 15.80 -9.73 -7.15
N ASP A 34 15.93 -10.27 -8.36
CA ASP A 34 17.08 -11.05 -8.82
C ASP A 34 17.79 -10.27 -9.93
N GLY A 35 18.92 -9.67 -9.59
CA GLY A 35 19.63 -8.73 -10.45
C GLY A 35 18.78 -7.52 -10.85
N LYS A 36 18.41 -7.44 -12.14
CA LYS A 36 17.57 -6.38 -12.71
C LYS A 36 16.09 -6.74 -12.80
N LYS A 37 15.68 -7.94 -12.37
CA LYS A 37 14.31 -8.46 -12.51
C LYS A 37 13.60 -8.46 -11.16
N SER A 38 12.34 -8.06 -11.13
CA SER A 38 11.49 -8.20 -9.94
C SER A 38 11.16 -9.67 -9.68
N LEU A 39 11.19 -10.08 -8.41
CA LEU A 39 10.67 -11.38 -7.99
C LEU A 39 9.14 -11.30 -7.89
N VAL A 40 8.46 -12.30 -8.44
CA VAL A 40 7.01 -12.45 -8.39
C VAL A 40 6.68 -13.90 -8.09
N ALA A 41 5.95 -14.16 -7.03
CA ALA A 41 5.43 -15.49 -6.73
C ALA A 41 4.02 -15.68 -7.31
N LEU A 42 3.84 -16.73 -8.11
CA LEU A 42 2.54 -17.16 -8.60
C LEU A 42 2.20 -18.52 -7.97
N ILE A 43 1.20 -18.53 -7.10
CA ILE A 43 0.75 -19.73 -6.37
C ILE A 43 -0.69 -20.05 -6.75
N ARG A 44 -0.96 -21.33 -7.00
CA ARG A 44 -2.32 -21.88 -7.00
C ARG A 44 -2.54 -22.62 -5.68
N ALA A 45 -3.50 -22.15 -4.89
CA ALA A 45 -3.86 -22.76 -3.61
C ALA A 45 -5.37 -22.80 -3.45
N ASN A 46 -5.86 -23.81 -2.73
CA ASN A 46 -7.27 -23.92 -2.34
C ASN A 46 -7.55 -23.21 -1.00
N ASP A 47 -6.51 -22.96 -0.22
CA ASP A 47 -6.55 -22.16 1.00
C ASP A 47 -5.75 -20.87 0.80
N ARG A 48 -6.39 -19.75 1.12
CA ARG A 48 -5.85 -18.41 0.89
C ARG A 48 -4.62 -18.13 1.75
N ILE A 49 -4.68 -18.47 3.03
CA ILE A 49 -3.62 -18.16 4.00
C ILE A 49 -2.37 -19.00 3.72
N GLN A 50 -2.54 -20.30 3.43
CA GLN A 50 -1.46 -21.16 2.99
C GLN A 50 -0.83 -20.65 1.69
N GLY A 51 -1.65 -20.17 0.76
CA GLY A 51 -1.18 -19.54 -0.46
C GLY A 51 -0.29 -18.31 -0.19
N TYR A 52 -0.71 -17.44 0.73
CA TYR A 52 0.08 -16.26 1.12
C TYR A 52 1.40 -16.62 1.79
N ARG A 53 1.38 -17.56 2.75
CA ARG A 53 2.60 -18.04 3.42
C ARG A 53 3.59 -18.59 2.39
N LYS A 54 3.13 -19.43 1.47
CA LYS A 54 4.00 -20.00 0.44
C LYS A 54 4.54 -18.95 -0.53
N ALA A 55 3.71 -17.96 -0.90
CA ALA A 55 4.16 -16.87 -1.76
C ALA A 55 5.27 -16.03 -1.11
N LEU A 56 5.14 -15.71 0.18
CA LEU A 56 6.16 -14.99 0.94
C LEU A 56 7.45 -15.81 1.09
N GLU A 57 7.35 -17.09 1.40
CA GLU A 57 8.49 -18.00 1.46
C GLU A 57 9.30 -17.99 0.15
N LEU A 58 8.62 -17.99 -1.01
CA LEU A 58 9.28 -17.98 -2.32
C LEU A 58 10.00 -16.67 -2.65
N ILE A 59 9.55 -15.53 -2.13
CA ILE A 59 10.16 -14.22 -2.41
C ILE A 59 11.15 -13.77 -1.32
N GLY A 60 11.28 -14.54 -0.23
CA GLY A 60 12.26 -14.27 0.83
C GLY A 60 11.69 -13.59 2.08
N GLY A 61 10.40 -13.74 2.36
CA GLY A 61 9.77 -13.22 3.58
C GLY A 61 9.15 -11.84 3.41
N VAL A 62 8.80 -11.22 4.54
CA VAL A 62 8.15 -9.89 4.61
C VAL A 62 9.13 -8.80 5.04
N GLU A 63 10.19 -9.19 5.74
CA GLU A 63 11.20 -8.35 6.36
C GLU A 63 11.86 -7.37 5.38
N PRO A 64 12.18 -7.74 4.12
CA PRO A 64 12.72 -6.77 3.16
C PRO A 64 11.77 -5.59 2.88
N ALA A 65 10.45 -5.78 2.97
CA ALA A 65 9.47 -4.70 2.79
C ALA A 65 9.41 -3.75 4.00
N LEU A 66 9.84 -4.23 5.16
CA LEU A 66 9.75 -3.54 6.45
C LEU A 66 11.11 -2.98 6.89
N GLU A 67 12.15 -3.16 6.09
CA GLU A 67 13.49 -2.61 6.35
C GLU A 67 13.42 -1.09 6.54
N GLY A 68 13.88 -0.61 7.70
CA GLY A 68 13.87 0.80 8.07
C GLY A 68 12.53 1.32 8.59
N ALA A 69 11.52 0.47 8.82
CA ALA A 69 10.32 0.84 9.56
C ALA A 69 10.61 0.79 11.07
N GLU A 70 10.63 1.95 11.72
CA GLU A 70 11.07 2.05 13.12
C GLU A 70 9.94 2.00 14.16
N GLU A 71 8.72 2.44 13.81
CA GLU A 71 7.66 2.60 14.83
C GLU A 71 6.32 2.00 14.42
N LYS A 72 5.82 2.34 13.23
CA LYS A 72 4.47 1.97 12.79
C LYS A 72 4.40 1.72 11.30
N VAL A 73 3.63 0.71 10.92
CA VAL A 73 3.36 0.38 9.51
C VAL A 73 1.86 0.52 9.24
N MET A 74 1.52 1.27 8.19
CA MET A 74 0.14 1.41 7.76
C MET A 74 -0.25 0.27 6.82
N ILE A 75 -1.35 -0.40 7.12
CA ILE A 75 -2.03 -1.30 6.19
C ILE A 75 -3.15 -0.50 5.52
N LYS A 76 -3.05 -0.32 4.20
CA LYS A 76 -4.08 0.30 3.36
C LYS A 76 -4.81 -0.80 2.56
N PRO A 77 -5.83 -1.45 3.14
CA PRO A 77 -6.69 -2.34 2.36
C PRO A 77 -7.42 -1.54 1.27
N ASN A 78 -7.67 -2.18 0.14
CA ASN A 78 -8.53 -1.59 -0.88
C ASN A 78 -9.98 -1.78 -0.45
N PHE A 79 -10.70 -0.71 -0.09
CA PHE A 79 -12.12 -0.75 0.23
C PHE A 79 -12.90 0.09 -0.78
N ASN A 80 -13.18 -0.47 -1.97
CA ASN A 80 -14.00 0.21 -2.97
C ASN A 80 -15.48 -0.12 -2.76
N SER A 81 -16.31 0.92 -2.62
CA SER A 81 -17.75 0.79 -2.36
C SER A 81 -18.63 0.74 -3.61
N HIS A 82 -18.07 1.02 -4.80
CA HIS A 82 -18.83 1.15 -6.05
C HIS A 82 -18.56 0.04 -7.08
N ASP A 83 -17.59 -0.85 -6.83
CA ASP A 83 -17.24 -1.92 -7.76
C ASP A 83 -18.05 -3.21 -7.46
N PRO A 84 -18.37 -4.04 -8.47
CA PRO A 84 -18.93 -5.36 -8.25
C PRO A 84 -17.94 -6.25 -7.50
N LEU A 85 -18.45 -7.18 -6.69
CA LEU A 85 -17.62 -8.09 -5.91
C LEU A 85 -16.69 -8.94 -6.80
N PRO A 86 -15.45 -9.21 -6.38
CA PRO A 86 -14.79 -8.72 -5.16
C PRO A 86 -14.13 -7.35 -5.37
N ALA A 87 -14.76 -6.31 -4.83
CA ALA A 87 -14.33 -4.91 -4.90
C ALA A 87 -13.36 -4.50 -3.78
N SER A 88 -13.33 -5.27 -2.70
CA SER A 88 -12.58 -4.97 -1.48
C SER A 88 -11.61 -6.08 -1.13
N THR A 89 -10.51 -5.73 -0.45
CA THR A 89 -9.58 -6.68 0.14
C THR A 89 -10.31 -7.59 1.13
N HIS A 90 -10.12 -8.90 1.03
CA HIS A 90 -10.76 -9.87 1.92
C HIS A 90 -10.29 -9.66 3.37
N PRO A 91 -11.16 -9.76 4.39
CA PRO A 91 -10.78 -9.54 5.79
C PRO A 91 -9.61 -10.42 6.26
N GLU A 92 -9.59 -11.70 5.87
CA GLU A 92 -8.48 -12.61 6.20
C GLU A 92 -7.13 -12.14 5.64
N THR A 93 -7.12 -11.47 4.48
CA THR A 93 -5.90 -10.88 3.93
C THR A 93 -5.38 -9.75 4.81
N VAL A 94 -6.29 -8.93 5.35
CA VAL A 94 -5.94 -7.84 6.27
C VAL A 94 -5.43 -8.41 7.60
N SER A 95 -6.13 -9.39 8.18
CA SER A 95 -5.70 -10.07 9.42
C SER A 95 -4.33 -10.71 9.26
N PHE A 96 -4.10 -11.42 8.16
CA PHE A 96 -2.81 -12.03 7.87
C PHE A 96 -1.67 -11.00 7.78
N ALA A 97 -1.91 -9.83 7.17
CA ALA A 97 -0.92 -8.76 7.10
C ALA A 97 -0.63 -8.14 8.47
N ILE A 98 -1.65 -7.98 9.33
CA ILE A 98 -1.49 -7.51 10.71
C ILE A 98 -0.58 -8.47 11.49
N ASP A 99 -0.87 -9.77 11.41
CA ASP A 99 -0.10 -10.78 12.14
C ASP A 99 1.36 -10.81 11.67
N LEU A 100 1.60 -10.76 10.36
CA LEU A 100 2.95 -10.70 9.80
C LEU A 100 3.77 -9.50 10.30
N ILE A 101 3.15 -8.32 10.38
CA ILE A 101 3.84 -7.11 10.84
C ILE A 101 4.14 -7.18 12.34
N ARG A 102 3.21 -7.76 13.12
CA ARG A 102 3.41 -7.98 14.56
C ARG A 102 4.48 -9.01 14.86
N ASP A 103 4.56 -10.08 14.07
CA ASP A 103 5.57 -11.13 14.22
C ASP A 103 7.01 -10.60 14.08
N VAL A 104 7.21 -9.50 13.33
CA VAL A 104 8.50 -8.82 13.22
C VAL A 104 8.71 -7.71 14.28
N GLY A 105 7.78 -7.55 15.22
CA GLY A 105 7.89 -6.60 16.33
C GLY A 105 7.48 -5.16 16.02
N ILE A 106 6.75 -4.92 14.92
CA ILE A 106 6.28 -3.60 14.52
C ILE A 106 4.78 -3.48 14.78
N GLU A 107 4.29 -2.29 15.18
CA GLU A 107 2.85 -2.08 15.38
C GLU A 107 2.16 -1.70 14.05
N PRO A 108 1.22 -2.53 13.54
CA PRO A 108 0.43 -2.17 12.38
C PRO A 108 -0.73 -1.24 12.75
N PHE A 109 -1.12 -0.35 11.86
CA PHE A 109 -2.39 0.36 11.94
C PHE A 109 -3.12 0.34 10.59
N ILE A 110 -4.45 0.31 10.62
CA ILE A 110 -5.28 0.28 9.42
C ILE A 110 -5.67 1.72 9.06
N GLY A 111 -5.41 2.13 7.81
CA GLY A 111 -5.69 3.50 7.35
C GLY A 111 -6.33 3.57 5.97
N GLY A 112 -7.05 4.66 5.72
CA GLY A 112 -7.61 5.02 4.41
C GLY A 112 -6.66 5.91 3.59
N ASP A 113 -7.15 6.52 2.50
CA ASP A 113 -6.35 7.45 1.68
C ASP A 113 -5.67 8.54 2.52
N VAL A 114 -4.43 8.86 2.13
CA VAL A 114 -3.61 9.98 2.64
C VAL A 114 -4.39 11.28 2.47
N GLY A 115 -5.14 11.64 3.51
CA GLY A 115 -6.14 12.69 3.53
C GLY A 115 -7.16 12.53 4.64
N SER A 116 -7.37 11.30 5.12
CA SER A 116 -8.08 11.03 6.36
C SER A 116 -7.15 11.27 7.55
N LYS A 117 -7.41 12.34 8.31
CA LYS A 117 -6.69 12.63 9.56
C LYS A 117 -6.82 11.42 10.49
N LEU A 118 -5.69 11.03 11.07
CA LEU A 118 -5.62 10.08 12.18
C LEU A 118 -6.63 10.49 13.26
N VAL A 119 -7.62 9.64 13.52
CA VAL A 119 -8.41 9.71 14.75
C VAL A 119 -7.74 8.75 15.70
N THR A 120 -6.96 9.31 16.63
CA THR A 120 -6.50 8.61 17.83
C THR A 120 -7.40 9.05 18.97
N ASN A 121 -7.95 8.09 19.73
CA ASN A 121 -8.61 8.36 21.01
C ASN A 121 -7.61 8.86 22.05
#